data_AF-A0A6J6ZP12-F1
#
_entry.id   AF-A0A6J6ZP12-F1
#
_cell.length_a   1.000
_cell.length_b   1.000
_cell.length_c   1.000
_cell.angle_alpha   90.00
_cell.angle_beta   90.00
_cell.angle_gamma   90.00
#
_symmetry.space_group_name_H-M   'P 1'
#
loop_
_entity.id
_entity.type
_entity.pdbx_description
1 polymer ?
#
loop_
_entity_poly.entity_id
_entity_poly.type
_entity_poly.pdbx_seq_one_letter_code
_entity_poly.pdbx_strand_id
1 'polypeptide(L)' 'MNQSMAIIISIFVVFAAVTLIGKKFNLSSRYERKPRVLNSWNALDKGIDPTDENKA' A
#
# COMPACT_ATOMS: atom_id res chain seq x y z
N MET A 1 -33.98 21.18 -8.92
CA MET A 1 -32.96 20.13 -9.09
C MET A 1 -33.64 18.92 -9.70
N ASN A 2 -33.21 18.47 -10.88
CA ASN A 2 -33.79 17.29 -11.51
C ASN A 2 -33.39 16.05 -10.70
N GLN A 3 -34.31 15.11 -10.48
CA GLN A 3 -34.09 13.91 -9.65
C GLN A 3 -32.84 13.13 -10.08
N SER A 4 -32.58 13.07 -11.39
CA SER A 4 -31.38 12.48 -11.97
C SER A 4 -30.07 13.15 -11.51
N MET A 5 -30.06 14.48 -11.39
CA MET A 5 -28.89 15.22 -10.91
C MET A 5 -28.60 14.94 -9.44
N ALA A 6 -29.65 14.82 -8.61
CA ALA A 6 -29.48 14.48 -7.20
C ALA A 6 -28.88 13.06 -7.02
N ILE A 7 -29.33 12.11 -7.84
CA ILE A 7 -28.81 10.74 -7.84
C ILE A 7 -27.33 10.73 -8.24
N ILE A 8 -26.96 11.40 -9.33
CA ILE A 8 -25.56 11.46 -9.80
C ILE A 8 -24.65 12.05 -8.71
N ILE A 9 -25.06 13.15 -8.08
CA ILE A 9 -24.30 13.78 -7.00
C ILE A 9 -24.13 12.84 -5.81
N SER A 10 -25.19 12.12 -5.42
CA SER A 10 -25.12 11.16 -4.30
C SER A 10 -24.11 10.02 -4.54
N ILE A 11 -24.04 9.51 -5.78
CA ILE A 11 -23.08 8.47 -6.17
C ILE A 11 -21.65 9.00 -6.04
N PHE A 12 -21.40 10.21 -6.54
CA PHE A 12 -20.08 10.85 -6.43
C PHE A 12 -19.66 11.06 -4.98
N VAL A 13 -20.58 11.50 -4.11
CA VAL A 13 -20.29 11.71 -2.69
C VAL A 13 -19.97 10.40 -1.99
N VAL A 14 -20.74 9.34 -2.21
CA VAL A 14 -20.48 8.02 -1.62
C VAL A 14 -19.15 7.45 -2.13
N PHE A 15 -18.87 7.54 -3.42
CA PHE A 15 -17.61 7.07 -4.00
C PHE A 15 -16.40 7.84 -3.46
N ALA A 16 -16.50 9.16 -3.35
CA ALA A 16 -15.48 9.99 -2.73
C ALA A 16 -15.26 9.61 -1.26
N ALA A 17 -16.32 9.38 -0.49
CA ALA A 17 -16.22 8.97 0.90
C ALA A 17 -15.52 7.60 1.04
N VAL A 18 -15.92 6.60 0.26
CA VAL A 18 -15.31 5.26 0.28
C VAL A 18 -13.83 5.31 -0.12
N THR A 19 -13.48 6.05 -1.16
CA THR A 19 -12.08 6.16 -1.62
C THR A 19 -11.19 6.90 -0.61
N LEU A 20 -11.68 7.96 0.02
CA LEU A 20 -10.96 8.68 1.07
C LEU A 20 -10.74 7.82 2.31
N ILE A 21 -11.78 7.08 2.73
CA ILE A 21 -11.70 6.11 3.81
C ILE A 21 -10.69 5.01 3.43
N GLY A 22 -10.83 4.37 2.28
CA GLY A 22 -9.90 3.32 1.83
C GLY A 22 -8.44 3.79 1.73
N LYS A 23 -8.20 5.04 1.30
CA LYS A 23 -6.86 5.65 1.32
C LYS A 23 -6.35 5.94 2.74
N LYS A 24 -7.21 6.39 3.66
CA LYS A 24 -6.82 6.70 5.04
C LYS A 24 -6.61 5.44 5.87
N PHE A 25 -7.40 4.41 5.60
CA PHE A 25 -7.30 3.07 6.18
C PHE A 25 -6.45 2.14 5.31
N ASN A 26 -5.54 2.69 4.48
CA ASN A 26 -4.50 1.90 3.82
C ASN A 26 -3.92 0.99 4.90
N LEU A 27 -4.22 -0.31 4.81
CA LEU A 27 -3.90 -1.28 5.84
C LEU A 27 -2.39 -1.34 5.90
N SER A 28 -1.83 -0.51 6.78
CA SER A 28 -0.49 -0.49 7.35
C SER A 28 0.65 -0.93 6.41
N SER A 29 1.75 -0.18 6.45
CA SER A 29 3.07 -0.67 6.02
C SER A 29 3.50 -2.03 6.63
N ARG A 30 2.67 -2.67 7.48
CA ARG A 30 2.71 -4.12 7.78
C ARG A 30 2.48 -5.03 6.57
N TYR A 31 1.66 -4.64 5.59
CA TYR A 31 1.42 -5.42 4.36
C TYR A 31 2.28 -4.96 3.19
N GLU A 32 2.89 -3.76 3.28
CA GLU A 32 4.13 -3.47 2.56
C GLU A 32 5.19 -4.41 3.13
N ARG A 33 5.21 -5.63 2.60
CA ARG A 33 6.19 -6.63 2.97
C ARG A 33 7.55 -5.96 2.78
N LYS A 34 8.29 -5.76 3.87
CA LYS A 34 9.75 -5.70 3.79
C LYS A 34 10.14 -6.84 2.84
N PRO A 35 10.91 -6.59 1.78
CA PRO A 35 11.19 -7.61 0.79
C PRO A 35 11.62 -8.88 1.55
N ARG A 36 10.84 -9.96 1.40
CA ARG A 36 11.06 -11.19 2.18
C ARG A 36 12.43 -11.80 1.87
N VAL A 37 12.98 -11.42 0.73
CA VAL A 37 14.32 -11.70 0.28
C VAL A 37 15.18 -10.48 0.60
N LEU A 38 16.22 -10.69 1.39
CA LEU A 38 17.26 -9.68 1.54
C LEU A 38 17.94 -9.52 0.18
N ASN A 39 17.97 -8.30 -0.34
CA ASN A 39 18.83 -7.99 -1.47
C ASN A 39 20.23 -7.68 -0.93
N SER A 40 21.26 -7.76 -1.76
CA SER A 40 22.64 -7.53 -1.34
C SER A 40 22.85 -6.17 -0.62
N TRP A 41 22.02 -5.19 -0.96
CA TRP A 41 22.05 -3.85 -0.37
C TRP A 41 21.45 -3.77 1.04
N ASN A 42 20.32 -4.44 1.31
CA ASN A 42 19.66 -4.42 2.62
C ASN A 42 20.20 -5.51 3.57
N ALA A 43 21.04 -6.41 3.07
CA ALA A 43 21.78 -7.39 3.85
C ALA A 43 22.79 -6.71 4.79
N LEU A 44 23.48 -5.67 4.30
CA LEU A 44 24.47 -4.92 5.07
C LEU A 44 23.84 -4.21 6.29
N ASP A 45 22.66 -3.62 6.11
CA ASP A 45 21.88 -3.00 7.20
C ASP A 45 21.44 -4.02 8.27
N LYS A 46 21.52 -5.32 7.93
CA LYS A 46 21.25 -6.45 8.84
C LYS A 46 22.52 -7.12 9.35
N GLY A 47 23.69 -6.57 9.04
CA GLY A 47 24.98 -7.13 9.42
C GLY A 47 25.34 -8.43 8.68
N ILE A 48 24.69 -8.69 7.54
CA ILE A 48 24.98 -9.84 6.68
C ILE A 48 25.93 -9.36 5.59
N ASP A 49 27.08 -10.02 5.49
CA ASP A 49 28.07 -9.77 4.44
C ASP A 49 27.51 -10.31 3.11
N PRO A 50 27.24 -9.45 2.11
CA PRO A 50 26.74 -9.88 0.80
C PRO A 50 27.77 -10.66 -0.02
N THR A 51 29.00 -10.82 0.47
CA THR A 51 30.10 -11.56 -0.17
C THR A 51 30.20 -13.03 0.29
N ASP A 52 29.41 -13.43 1.28
CA ASP A 52 29.39 -14.79 1.79
C ASP A 52 28.54 -15.66 0.85
N GLU A 53 29.19 -16.35 -0.10
CA GLU A 53 28.59 -17.12 -1.22
C GLU A 53 27.81 -18.39 -0.80
N ASN A 54 27.30 -18.45 0.44
CA ASN A 54 26.64 -19.63 1.03
C ASN A 54 25.14 -19.45 1.31
N LYS A 55 24.39 -18.78 0.43
CA LYS A 55 22.92 -18.91 0.37
C LYS A 55 22.44 -18.94 -1.08
N ALA A 56 22.09 -20.15 -1.52
CA ALA A 56 21.35 -20.45 -2.75
C ALA A 56 19.90 -19.93 -2.71
#